data_AF-D4YKP0-F1
#
_entry.id   AF-D4YKP0-F1
#
_cell.length_a   1.000
_cell.length_b   1.000
_cell.length_c   1.000
_cell.angle_alpha   90.00
_cell.angle_beta   90.00
_cell.angle_gamma   90.00
#
_symmetry.space_group_name_H-M   'P 1'
#
loop_
_entity.id
_entity.type
_entity.pdbx_description
1 polymer ?
#
loop_
_entity_poly.entity_id
_entity_poly.type
_entity_poly.pdbx_seq_one_letter_code
_entity_poly.pdbx_strand_id
1 'polypeptide(L)'
;MVVIAVVVALGICGYIVVDQLQRSDGNTQSANQPGGDSGSVGEDESGDTGGSEEGAGEKSGDSEEGQDAEAKDVKAFMAPSSNIVCTIDADRARCTIREFDFDPGDAPNECDVDPFGSVVVVEKDGAGFSCVNRGLPTEANVLDYGESISAHGFTCRSGEDGMTCESSEGHKFRVARAAAEFD
;
A
#
# COMPACT_ATOMS: atom_id res chain seq x y z
N MET A 1 -39.41 1.39 -3.94
CA MET A 1 -38.67 2.45 -4.67
C MET A 1 -39.05 3.88 -4.30
N VAL A 2 -40.07 4.15 -3.47
CA VAL A 2 -40.42 5.55 -3.07
C VAL A 2 -39.74 5.99 -1.76
N VAL A 3 -39.34 5.05 -0.90
CA VAL A 3 -38.74 5.38 0.41
C VAL A 3 -37.29 5.87 0.31
N ILE A 4 -36.55 5.50 -0.75
CA ILE A 4 -35.15 5.87 -0.94
C ILE A 4 -34.99 7.35 -1.33
N ALA A 5 -35.99 7.95 -1.99
CA ALA A 5 -35.89 9.31 -2.51
C ALA A 5 -35.98 10.40 -1.42
N VAL A 6 -36.65 10.14 -0.28
CA VAL A 6 -36.83 11.14 0.78
C VAL A 6 -35.58 11.27 1.67
N VAL A 7 -34.82 10.18 1.83
CA VAL A 7 -33.61 10.15 2.67
C VAL A 7 -32.46 10.95 2.02
N VAL A 8 -32.37 10.96 0.69
CA VAL A 8 -31.34 11.69 -0.06
C VAL A 8 -31.51 13.20 0.06
N ALA A 9 -32.74 13.72 0.10
CA ALA A 9 -32.98 15.16 0.15
C ALA A 9 -32.68 15.79 1.53
N LEU A 10 -32.88 15.06 2.63
CA LEU A 10 -32.60 15.57 3.99
C LEU A 10 -31.11 15.48 4.35
N GLY A 11 -30.37 14.53 3.77
CA GLY A 11 -28.92 14.41 3.97
C GLY A 11 -28.11 15.54 3.35
N ILE A 12 -28.56 16.08 2.20
CA ILE A 12 -27.88 17.17 1.50
C ILE A 12 -27.96 18.50 2.30
N CYS A 13 -29.11 18.78 2.94
CA CYS A 13 -29.26 19.99 3.77
C CYS A 13 -28.41 19.94 5.04
N GLY A 14 -28.23 18.76 5.65
CA GLY A 14 -27.40 18.58 6.84
C GLY A 14 -25.90 18.76 6.56
N TYR A 15 -25.42 18.30 5.40
CA TYR A 15 -24.00 18.37 5.03
C TYR A 15 -23.53 19.82 4.78
N ILE A 16 -24.37 20.67 4.17
CA ILE A 16 -24.04 22.07 3.86
C ILE A 16 -23.91 22.93 5.14
N VAL A 17 -24.67 22.63 6.20
CA VAL A 17 -24.58 23.37 7.47
C VAL A 17 -23.29 23.04 8.24
N VAL A 18 -22.77 21.81 8.10
CA VAL A 18 -21.54 21.36 8.76
C VAL A 18 -20.28 21.92 8.08
N ASP A 19 -20.28 22.08 6.75
CA ASP A 19 -19.15 22.66 5.99
C ASP A 19 -18.84 24.11 6.37
N GLN A 20 -19.86 24.91 6.72
CA GLN A 20 -19.69 26.32 7.08
C GLN A 20 -19.19 26.55 8.51
N LEU A 21 -19.33 25.57 9.40
CA LEU A 21 -18.80 25.66 10.77
C LEU A 21 -17.31 25.29 10.83
N GLN A 22 -16.81 24.44 9.93
CA GLN A 22 -15.41 24.02 9.93
C GLN A 22 -14.46 24.97 9.17
N ARG A 23 -15.01 25.94 8.41
CA ARG A 23 -14.23 26.97 7.69
C ARG A 23 -13.88 28.22 8.53
N SER A 24 -14.34 28.31 9.78
CA SER A 24 -14.07 29.50 10.62
C SER A 24 -12.74 29.49 11.37
N ASP A 25 -11.97 28.40 11.40
CA ASP A 25 -10.71 28.34 12.18
C ASP A 25 -9.42 28.49 11.35
N GLY A 26 -9.54 28.97 10.10
CA GLY A 26 -8.45 28.93 9.12
C GLY A 26 -8.05 30.24 8.47
N ASN A 27 -8.15 31.42 9.11
CA ASN A 27 -7.44 32.61 8.63
C ASN A 27 -7.31 33.72 9.70
N THR A 28 -6.15 33.86 10.33
CA THR A 28 -5.72 35.16 10.86
C THR A 28 -4.21 35.31 10.64
N GLN A 29 -3.87 35.95 9.51
CA GLN A 29 -2.68 36.77 9.44
C GLN A 29 -2.92 38.03 10.27
N SER A 30 -2.06 38.33 11.25
CA SER A 30 -1.65 39.71 11.52
C SER A 30 -0.42 39.78 12.42
N ALA A 31 0.61 40.47 11.92
CA ALA A 31 1.83 40.80 12.63
C ALA A 31 1.64 42.01 13.56
N ASN A 32 2.18 41.95 14.79
CA ASN A 32 3.03 43.00 15.40
C ASN A 32 3.36 42.68 16.89
N GLN A 33 4.64 42.81 17.25
CA GLN A 33 5.25 42.80 18.61
C GLN A 33 4.81 44.05 19.44
N PRO A 34 5.18 44.28 20.75
CA PRO A 34 6.30 43.71 21.55
C PRO A 34 6.12 43.49 23.09
N GLY A 35 7.09 42.78 23.71
CA GLY A 35 7.68 43.16 25.02
C GLY A 35 7.41 42.31 26.28
N GLY A 36 8.49 41.77 26.89
CA GLY A 36 8.67 41.39 28.32
C GLY A 36 7.87 40.17 28.80
N ASP A 37 8.25 39.36 29.79
CA ASP A 37 9.40 39.21 30.68
C ASP A 37 9.25 37.79 31.32
N SER A 38 10.38 37.24 31.72
CA SER A 38 10.69 36.07 32.56
C SER A 38 9.60 35.41 33.45
N GLY A 39 9.66 34.06 33.54
CA GLY A 39 9.69 33.39 34.85
C GLY A 39 8.70 32.24 35.16
N SER A 40 9.28 31.08 35.47
CA SER A 40 8.92 30.10 36.54
C SER A 40 7.80 29.03 36.42
N VAL A 41 8.28 27.78 36.44
CA VAL A 41 7.96 26.54 37.22
C VAL A 41 6.69 26.39 38.10
N GLY A 42 6.18 25.14 38.11
CA GLY A 42 5.35 24.46 39.14
C GLY A 42 3.98 24.01 38.59
N GLU A 43 3.72 22.73 38.26
CA GLU A 43 3.43 21.51 39.06
C GLU A 43 1.99 21.41 39.63
N ASP A 44 1.40 20.21 39.42
CA ASP A 44 0.23 19.57 40.06
C ASP A 44 -1.20 20.05 39.70
N GLU A 45 -2.25 19.23 39.52
CA GLU A 45 -2.49 17.77 39.49
C GLU A 45 -3.96 17.53 39.00
N SER A 46 -4.27 16.28 38.64
CA SER A 46 -5.58 15.60 38.78
C SER A 46 -6.46 15.30 37.53
N GLY A 47 -6.48 13.99 37.19
CA GLY A 47 -7.67 13.17 36.86
C GLY A 47 -8.10 13.14 35.38
N ASP A 48 -8.63 12.06 34.81
CA ASP A 48 -8.94 10.68 35.20
C ASP A 48 -9.47 9.97 33.93
N THR A 49 -9.39 8.62 33.89
CA THR A 49 -10.11 7.64 33.03
C THR A 49 -10.08 7.81 31.50
N GLY A 50 -9.56 6.87 30.71
CA GLY A 50 -10.12 5.53 30.44
C GLY A 50 -10.65 5.53 29.00
N GLY A 51 -10.03 4.88 28.02
CA GLY A 51 -10.25 3.46 27.68
C GLY A 51 -10.87 3.34 26.29
N SER A 52 -10.39 2.36 25.52
CA SER A 52 -11.06 1.61 24.42
C SER A 52 -11.75 2.40 23.29
N GLU A 53 -11.22 2.35 22.07
CA GLU A 53 -11.43 1.27 21.08
C GLU A 53 -12.53 1.62 20.08
N GLU A 54 -12.16 1.42 18.81
CA GLU A 54 -12.96 0.79 17.76
C GLU A 54 -14.18 1.51 17.15
N GLY A 55 -14.32 1.27 15.85
CA GLY A 55 -15.50 1.60 15.06
C GLY A 55 -15.11 2.15 13.68
N ALA A 56 -14.60 1.32 12.76
CA ALA A 56 -15.37 0.42 11.91
C ALA A 56 -16.20 1.14 10.83
N GLY A 57 -16.11 0.62 9.60
CA GLY A 57 -17.21 0.74 8.64
C GLY A 57 -16.81 1.04 7.20
N GLU A 58 -16.34 0.01 6.52
CA GLU A 58 -16.67 -0.39 5.14
C GLU A 58 -17.57 0.53 4.29
N LYS A 59 -17.25 0.61 2.99
CA LYS A 59 -18.21 0.07 2.01
C LYS A 59 -17.60 -0.44 0.71
N SER A 60 -18.05 -1.65 0.41
CA SER A 60 -17.89 -2.51 -0.74
C SER A 60 -18.08 -1.84 -2.11
N GLY A 61 -17.22 -2.23 -3.06
CA GLY A 61 -17.55 -2.29 -4.48
C GLY A 61 -17.70 -3.76 -4.87
N ASP A 62 -18.90 -4.11 -5.33
CA ASP A 62 -19.27 -5.40 -5.92
C ASP A 62 -18.84 -5.41 -7.39
N SER A 63 -18.15 -6.46 -7.83
CA SER A 63 -18.01 -6.83 -9.23
C SER A 63 -17.86 -8.34 -9.32
N GLU A 64 -18.84 -8.94 -9.99
CA GLU A 64 -19.04 -10.38 -10.10
C GLU A 64 -18.08 -11.05 -11.10
N GLU A 65 -17.80 -12.33 -10.76
CA GLU A 65 -17.40 -13.47 -11.60
C GLU A 65 -16.12 -13.44 -12.45
N GLY A 66 -15.12 -14.19 -11.94
CA GLY A 66 -14.03 -14.77 -12.70
C GLY A 66 -13.53 -16.08 -12.06
N GLN A 67 -14.17 -17.20 -12.41
CA GLN A 67 -13.72 -18.60 -12.34
C GLN A 67 -12.93 -19.08 -11.10
N ASP A 68 -13.63 -19.81 -10.23
CA ASP A 68 -13.10 -20.62 -9.14
C ASP A 68 -12.01 -21.61 -9.59
N ALA A 69 -10.75 -21.22 -9.39
CA ALA A 69 -9.72 -22.12 -8.93
C ALA A 69 -9.40 -21.68 -7.51
N GLU A 70 -9.75 -22.52 -6.52
CA GLU A 70 -9.45 -22.40 -5.08
C GLU A 70 -8.57 -21.17 -4.78
N ALA A 71 -9.22 -20.04 -4.48
CA ALA A 71 -8.52 -18.80 -4.21
C ALA A 71 -7.76 -18.97 -2.90
N LYS A 72 -6.54 -19.51 -3.01
CA LYS A 72 -5.46 -19.23 -2.06
C LYS A 72 -5.51 -17.72 -1.87
N ASP A 73 -5.52 -17.24 -0.63
CA ASP A 73 -5.55 -15.81 -0.32
C ASP A 73 -4.31 -15.14 -0.93
N VAL A 74 -4.40 -14.71 -2.19
CA VAL A 74 -3.33 -14.11 -2.95
C VAL A 74 -3.60 -12.61 -2.99
N LYS A 75 -2.66 -11.81 -2.48
CA LYS A 75 -2.74 -10.36 -2.59
C LYS A 75 -2.04 -9.91 -3.85
N ALA A 76 -2.78 -9.31 -4.77
CA ALA A 76 -2.26 -8.76 -6.01
C ALA A 76 -2.26 -7.22 -5.97
N PHE A 77 -1.13 -6.61 -6.33
CA PHE A 77 -0.96 -5.17 -6.36
C PHE A 77 0.08 -4.74 -7.40
N MET A 78 0.12 -3.46 -7.74
CA MET A 78 1.07 -2.90 -8.69
C MET A 78 1.60 -1.55 -8.22
N ALA A 79 2.79 -1.19 -8.68
CA ALA A 79 3.31 0.16 -8.50
C ALA A 79 2.44 1.18 -9.27
N PRO A 80 2.40 2.46 -8.86
CA PRO A 80 1.67 3.52 -9.57
C PRO A 80 2.14 3.73 -11.02
N SER A 81 3.41 3.41 -11.32
CA SER A 81 3.93 3.42 -12.69
C SER A 81 3.40 2.28 -13.58
N SER A 82 2.72 1.30 -13.00
CA SER A 82 2.26 0.06 -13.63
C SER A 82 3.36 -0.80 -14.27
N ASN A 83 4.64 -0.45 -14.11
CA ASN A 83 5.76 -1.22 -14.65
C ASN A 83 6.01 -2.51 -13.84
N ILE A 84 5.66 -2.50 -12.55
CA ILE A 84 5.89 -3.62 -11.63
C ILE A 84 4.54 -4.08 -11.10
N VAL A 85 4.24 -5.37 -11.28
CA VAL A 85 3.04 -6.03 -10.73
C VAL A 85 3.50 -7.15 -9.82
N CYS A 86 2.93 -7.23 -8.62
CA CYS A 86 3.34 -8.17 -7.59
C CYS A 86 2.16 -8.98 -7.06
N THR A 87 2.50 -10.14 -6.53
CA THR A 87 1.59 -11.01 -5.79
C THR A 87 2.28 -11.51 -4.52
N ILE A 88 1.56 -11.54 -3.40
CA ILE A 88 1.96 -12.27 -2.20
C ILE A 88 1.03 -13.48 -2.05
N ASP A 89 1.60 -14.68 -2.05
CA ASP A 89 0.93 -15.93 -1.75
C ASP A 89 1.51 -16.57 -0.49
N ALA A 90 1.04 -17.77 -0.11
CA ALA A 90 1.47 -18.44 1.12
C ALA A 90 2.97 -18.82 1.15
N ASP A 91 3.58 -18.92 -0.04
CA ASP A 91 4.94 -19.44 -0.20
C ASP A 91 5.96 -18.33 -0.48
N ARG A 92 5.54 -17.24 -1.14
CA ARG A 92 6.44 -16.19 -1.64
C ARG A 92 5.75 -14.85 -1.89
N ALA A 93 6.57 -13.80 -1.92
CA ALA A 93 6.25 -12.59 -2.67
C ALA A 93 6.95 -12.63 -4.03
N ARG A 94 6.18 -12.40 -5.10
CA ARG A 94 6.66 -12.40 -6.50
C ARG A 94 6.34 -11.05 -7.12
N CYS A 95 7.31 -10.45 -7.78
CA CYS A 95 7.08 -9.30 -8.65
C CYS A 95 7.51 -9.62 -10.08
N THR A 96 6.74 -9.12 -11.04
CA THR A 96 7.07 -9.13 -12.46
C THR A 96 7.28 -7.69 -12.92
N ILE A 97 8.45 -7.40 -13.45
CA ILE A 97 8.80 -6.12 -14.07
C ILE A 97 8.67 -6.24 -15.60
N ARG A 98 7.93 -5.30 -16.20
CA ARG A 98 7.62 -5.35 -17.64
C ARG A 98 8.75 -4.75 -18.48
N GLU A 99 9.27 -3.62 -18.04
CA GLU A 99 10.35 -2.89 -18.71
C GLU A 99 11.51 -2.68 -17.74
N PHE A 100 12.69 -3.17 -18.13
CA PHE A 100 13.93 -3.01 -17.38
C PHE A 100 15.14 -2.88 -18.32
N ASP A 101 16.22 -2.30 -17.82
CA ASP A 101 17.48 -2.09 -18.53
C ASP A 101 18.72 -2.57 -17.75
N PHE A 102 18.52 -3.22 -16.60
CA PHE A 102 19.58 -3.95 -15.90
C PHE A 102 19.93 -5.26 -16.61
N ASP A 103 21.15 -5.74 -16.38
CA ASP A 103 21.62 -7.04 -16.86
C ASP A 103 21.41 -8.12 -15.77
N PRO A 104 20.47 -9.07 -15.96
CA PRO A 104 20.25 -10.16 -15.02
C PRO A 104 21.31 -11.27 -15.10
N GLY A 105 22.25 -11.17 -16.04
CA GLY A 105 23.23 -12.20 -16.36
C GLY A 105 22.67 -13.30 -17.26
N ASP A 106 23.44 -14.38 -17.41
CA ASP A 106 23.05 -15.52 -18.24
C ASP A 106 21.87 -16.27 -17.61
N ALA A 107 20.83 -16.52 -18.40
CA ALA A 107 19.70 -17.33 -17.99
C ALA A 107 20.16 -18.78 -17.69
N PRO A 108 19.65 -19.42 -16.63
CA PRO A 108 19.86 -20.84 -16.40
C PRO A 108 19.41 -21.69 -17.58
N ASN A 109 20.01 -22.88 -17.73
CA ASN A 109 19.51 -23.87 -18.69
C ASN A 109 18.05 -24.19 -18.37
N GLU A 110 17.20 -24.31 -19.40
CA GLU A 110 15.77 -24.63 -19.28
C GLU A 110 14.90 -23.51 -18.66
N CYS A 111 15.36 -22.26 -18.70
CA CYS A 111 14.58 -21.08 -18.31
C CYS A 111 13.73 -20.56 -19.47
N ASP A 112 12.40 -20.76 -19.41
CA ASP A 112 11.46 -20.31 -20.45
C ASP A 112 10.86 -18.92 -20.18
N VAL A 113 11.42 -18.17 -19.23
CA VAL A 113 11.06 -16.77 -18.97
C VAL A 113 11.82 -15.88 -19.94
N ASP A 114 11.08 -15.24 -20.85
CA ASP A 114 11.61 -14.30 -21.83
C ASP A 114 10.92 -12.93 -21.68
N PRO A 115 11.66 -11.83 -21.42
CA PRO A 115 13.10 -11.82 -21.14
C PRO A 115 13.43 -12.35 -19.73
N PHE A 116 14.56 -13.06 -19.61
CA PHE A 116 15.11 -13.47 -18.31
C PHE A 116 15.34 -12.23 -17.43
N GLY A 117 15.16 -12.34 -16.12
CA GLY A 117 15.25 -11.22 -15.18
C GLY A 117 13.93 -10.46 -14.94
N SER A 118 12.89 -10.73 -15.72
CA SER A 118 11.57 -10.08 -15.56
C SER A 118 10.80 -10.53 -14.31
N VAL A 119 11.09 -11.71 -13.77
CA VAL A 119 10.40 -12.27 -12.60
C VAL A 119 11.36 -12.37 -11.42
N VAL A 120 10.96 -11.74 -10.32
CA VAL A 120 11.73 -11.67 -9.08
C VAL A 120 10.91 -12.22 -7.93
N VAL A 121 11.53 -13.01 -7.06
CA VAL A 121 10.87 -13.65 -5.91
C VAL A 121 11.67 -13.48 -4.63
N VAL A 122 10.95 -13.43 -3.51
CA VAL A 122 11.48 -13.71 -2.18
C VAL A 122 10.65 -14.81 -1.55
N GLU A 123 11.35 -15.82 -1.06
CA GLU A 123 10.86 -16.98 -0.31
C GLU A 123 11.42 -16.91 1.13
N LYS A 124 11.11 -17.89 1.96
CA LYS A 124 11.61 -17.93 3.35
C LYS A 124 13.11 -18.19 3.43
N ASP A 125 13.69 -18.78 2.40
CA ASP A 125 15.06 -19.28 2.33
C ASP A 125 15.95 -18.52 1.34
N GLY A 126 15.41 -17.52 0.64
CA GLY A 126 16.21 -16.65 -0.23
C GLY A 126 15.39 -15.72 -1.12
N ALA A 127 16.10 -14.86 -1.84
CA ALA A 127 15.56 -13.99 -2.87
C ALA A 127 16.37 -14.10 -4.17
N GLY A 128 15.72 -13.92 -5.32
CA GLY A 128 16.38 -14.01 -6.62
C GLY A 128 15.46 -13.94 -7.82
N PHE A 129 16.03 -14.12 -9.00
CA PHE A 129 15.27 -14.28 -10.23
C PHE A 129 14.59 -15.65 -10.29
N SER A 130 13.39 -15.69 -10.87
CA SER A 130 12.64 -16.92 -11.08
C SER A 130 12.54 -17.25 -12.57
N CYS A 131 12.74 -18.53 -12.90
CA CYS A 131 12.47 -19.09 -14.23
C CYS A 131 11.04 -19.62 -14.37
N VAL A 132 10.18 -19.38 -13.38
CA VAL A 132 8.79 -19.81 -13.43
C VAL A 132 7.93 -18.66 -13.96
N ASN A 133 7.53 -18.76 -15.22
CA ASN A 133 6.55 -17.84 -15.78
C ASN A 133 5.16 -18.18 -15.23
N ARG A 134 4.70 -17.36 -14.28
CA ARG A 134 3.29 -17.35 -13.87
C ARG A 134 2.68 -16.11 -14.51
N GLY A 135 1.54 -16.28 -15.17
CA GLY A 135 0.78 -15.17 -15.71
C GLY A 135 0.56 -14.08 -14.66
N LEU A 136 0.41 -12.85 -15.14
CA LEU A 136 0.03 -11.73 -14.29
C LEU A 136 -1.39 -11.96 -13.73
N PRO A 137 -1.69 -11.45 -12.53
CA PRO A 137 -3.05 -11.49 -12.00
C PRO A 137 -3.99 -10.71 -12.93
N THR A 138 -5.25 -11.16 -13.03
CA THR A 138 -6.29 -10.49 -13.83
C THR A 138 -6.57 -9.08 -13.30
N GLU A 139 -6.50 -8.91 -11.98
CA GLU A 139 -6.71 -7.65 -11.28
C GLU A 139 -5.61 -7.43 -10.24
N ALA A 140 -5.17 -6.18 -10.08
CA ALA A 140 -4.20 -5.80 -9.08
C ALA A 140 -4.49 -4.35 -8.63
N ASN A 141 -4.51 -4.13 -7.32
CA ASN A 141 -4.72 -2.78 -6.78
C ASN A 141 -3.44 -1.95 -6.91
N VAL A 142 -3.58 -0.64 -7.11
CA VAL A 142 -2.41 0.25 -7.04
C VAL A 142 -1.99 0.37 -5.57
N LEU A 143 -0.70 0.16 -5.29
CA LEU A 143 -0.08 0.43 -4.00
C LEU A 143 0.69 1.74 -4.11
N ASP A 144 0.19 2.81 -3.49
CA ASP A 144 0.77 4.15 -3.65
C ASP A 144 2.22 4.19 -3.16
N TYR A 145 3.01 5.09 -3.75
CA TYR A 145 4.41 5.25 -3.32
C TYR A 145 4.48 5.64 -1.84
N GLY A 146 5.37 4.97 -1.11
CA GLY A 146 5.51 5.08 0.33
C GLY A 146 4.67 4.07 1.11
N GLU A 147 3.68 3.43 0.49
CA GLU A 147 2.84 2.43 1.16
C GLU A 147 3.44 1.02 1.13
N SER A 148 2.96 0.21 2.08
CA SER A 148 3.35 -1.19 2.22
C SER A 148 2.12 -2.08 2.36
N ILE A 149 2.26 -3.32 1.91
CA ILE A 149 1.30 -4.39 2.05
C ILE A 149 2.00 -5.63 2.63
N SER A 150 1.38 -6.28 3.60
CA SER A 150 1.90 -7.50 4.23
C SER A 150 0.89 -8.63 4.17
N ALA A 151 1.36 -9.83 3.84
CA ALA A 151 0.58 -11.06 3.88
C ALA A 151 1.52 -12.26 3.99
N HIS A 152 1.09 -13.36 4.61
CA HIS A 152 1.81 -14.64 4.64
C HIS A 152 3.27 -14.60 5.11
N GLY A 153 3.65 -13.62 5.93
CA GLY A 153 5.04 -13.44 6.39
C GLY A 153 5.94 -12.71 5.39
N PHE A 154 5.36 -12.07 4.37
CA PHE A 154 6.05 -11.20 3.44
C PHE A 154 5.50 -9.77 3.55
N THR A 155 6.39 -8.80 3.41
CA THR A 155 6.03 -7.38 3.34
C THR A 155 6.60 -6.81 2.06
N CYS A 156 5.77 -6.14 1.28
CA CYS A 156 6.19 -5.41 0.10
C CYS A 156 5.91 -3.92 0.27
N ARG A 157 6.83 -3.08 -0.19
CA ARG A 157 6.75 -1.63 -0.17
C ARG A 157 6.92 -1.07 -1.57
N SER A 158 6.02 -0.16 -1.94
CA SER A 158 6.10 0.62 -3.16
C SER A 158 6.97 1.85 -2.92
N GLY A 159 8.14 1.92 -3.54
CA GLY A 159 9.07 3.05 -3.47
C GLY A 159 9.16 3.76 -4.81
N GLU A 160 9.49 5.05 -4.80
CA GLU A 160 9.81 5.80 -6.03
C GLU A 160 11.07 5.25 -6.73
N ASP A 161 11.93 4.59 -5.95
CA ASP A 161 13.16 3.94 -6.38
C ASP A 161 12.97 2.44 -6.71
N GLY A 162 11.76 1.89 -6.61
CA GLY A 162 11.46 0.49 -6.92
C GLY A 162 10.49 -0.17 -5.95
N MET A 163 10.16 -1.43 -6.23
CA MET A 163 9.41 -2.27 -5.31
C MET A 163 10.38 -3.08 -4.46
N THR A 164 10.24 -3.00 -3.13
CA THR A 164 10.99 -3.83 -2.20
C THR A 164 10.06 -4.86 -1.59
N CYS A 165 10.44 -6.14 -1.58
CA CYS A 165 9.73 -7.16 -0.82
C CYS A 165 10.70 -7.91 0.08
N GLU A 166 10.28 -8.17 1.32
CA GLU A 166 11.05 -8.86 2.34
C GLU A 166 10.24 -10.01 2.96
N SER A 167 10.92 -11.09 3.32
CA SER A 167 10.36 -12.16 4.15
C SER A 167 10.61 -11.88 5.63
N SER A 168 9.80 -12.49 6.49
CA SER A 168 9.98 -12.44 7.95
C SER A 168 11.31 -13.00 8.43
N GLU A 169 11.99 -13.80 7.60
CA GLU A 169 13.31 -14.38 7.89
C GLU A 169 14.46 -13.43 7.50
N GLY A 170 14.16 -12.27 6.91
CA GLY A 170 15.11 -11.21 6.62
C GLY A 170 15.67 -11.21 5.19
N HIS A 171 15.31 -12.18 4.36
CA HIS A 171 15.62 -12.14 2.92
C HIS A 171 14.77 -11.08 2.24
N LYS A 172 15.33 -10.43 1.23
CA LYS A 172 14.64 -9.37 0.51
C LYS A 172 15.15 -9.20 -0.91
N PHE A 173 14.30 -8.60 -1.73
CA PHE A 173 14.73 -8.01 -2.99
C PHE A 173 14.27 -6.56 -3.10
N ARG A 174 14.96 -5.81 -3.96
CA ARG A 174 14.46 -4.56 -4.53
C ARG A 174 14.54 -4.65 -6.05
N VAL A 175 13.45 -4.33 -6.73
CA VAL A 175 13.41 -4.31 -8.20
C VAL A 175 12.89 -2.98 -8.71
N ALA A 176 13.59 -2.43 -9.69
CA ALA A 176 13.29 -1.20 -10.39
C ALA A 176 13.74 -1.35 -11.85
N ARG A 177 13.37 -0.40 -12.70
CA ARG A 177 13.78 -0.43 -14.11
C ARG A 177 15.30 -0.59 -14.29
N ALA A 178 16.08 0.10 -13.45
CA ALA A 178 17.54 0.17 -13.56
C ALA A 178 18.32 -0.78 -12.65
N ALA A 179 17.65 -1.54 -11.79
CA ALA A 179 18.32 -2.42 -10.83
C ALA A 179 17.42 -3.55 -10.33
N ALA A 180 18.04 -4.70 -10.09
CA ALA A 180 17.50 -5.78 -9.28
C ALA A 180 18.55 -6.16 -8.23
N GLU A 181 18.18 -6.10 -6.96
CA GLU A 181 19.05 -6.31 -5.80
C GLU A 181 18.46 -7.39 -4.90
N PHE A 182 19.33 -8.20 -4.28
CA PHE A 182 18.98 -9.36 -3.45
C PHE A 182 19.84 -9.37 -2.19
N ASP A 183 19.24 -9.63 -1.03
CA ASP A 183 19.89 -9.79 0.27
C ASP A 183 19.29 -10.98 1.05
#